data_AF-A0A061QPJ1-F1
#
_entry.id   AF-A0A061QPJ1-F1
#
_cell.length_a   1.000
_cell.length_b   1.000
_cell.length_c   1.000
_cell.angle_alpha   90.00
_cell.angle_beta   90.00
_cell.angle_gamma   90.00
#
_symmetry.space_group_name_H-M   'P 1'
#
loop_
_entity.id
_entity.type
_entity.pdbx_description
1 polymer ?
#
loop_
_entity_poly.entity_id
_entity_poly.type
_entity_poly.pdbx_seq_one_letter_code
_entity_poly.pdbx_strand_id
1 'polypeptide(L)'
;EQDALRFDAFLKENDLKVQEAVKRADAETKARIETNQEIKRLGSEIEGLRSQLSKYEEQLEDCLKYKRFIDSLTPQEFFDEQEAKREARRAKQIQEWEAEVQRVRNMTREAIARKQRAQRDYENAATQQAAERAEQEIREAEVEIETTKRIEEPVRPTNNDEDDIPELFFTEPQQLLGKLQEMEEKNLFLIQTIQELEEALEELKSRTSASREKMDQQLAALQKQEQALDRETAAERSSVDLLTRQTQVGYRGCMTKNGDKKISDAAIINAVRGVYTHIGFEEDNAVGVLTMLTNIENKVEEYVRILDTMPDEFVEQAERACEKERRRLQREEKLEEQRIERETRRKLALERAKAPIRKQQGKPTMFRSHPFKKKEAILEESQRDSEQEELEAFLARRDP
;
A
#
# COMPACT_ATOMS: atom_id res chain seq x y z
N GLU A 1 2.23 117.76 -28.79
CA GLU A 1 3.20 116.99 -29.59
C GLU A 1 4.20 116.21 -28.73
N GLN A 2 4.81 116.80 -27.69
CA GLN A 2 5.82 116.10 -26.85
C GLN A 2 5.27 114.89 -26.06
N ASP A 3 4.03 114.95 -25.57
CA ASP A 3 3.41 113.82 -24.84
C ASP A 3 3.10 112.62 -25.75
N ALA A 4 2.76 112.86 -27.02
CA ALA A 4 2.54 111.80 -27.99
C ALA A 4 3.84 111.04 -28.30
N LEU A 5 4.97 111.76 -28.44
CA LEU A 5 6.29 111.16 -28.66
C LEU A 5 6.75 110.32 -27.45
N ARG A 6 6.44 110.75 -26.22
CA ARG A 6 6.73 109.98 -25.00
C ARG A 6 5.87 108.72 -24.89
N PHE A 7 4.59 108.81 -25.28
CA PHE A 7 3.70 107.65 -25.30
C PHE A 7 4.15 106.62 -26.34
N ASP A 8 4.52 107.04 -27.55
CA ASP A 8 5.06 106.15 -28.58
C ASP A 8 6.39 105.49 -28.17
N ALA A 9 7.26 106.22 -27.46
CA ALA A 9 8.49 105.66 -26.90
C ALA A 9 8.18 104.63 -25.79
N PHE A 10 7.19 104.90 -24.94
CA PHE A 10 6.74 103.99 -23.90
C PHE A 10 6.12 102.70 -24.49
N LEU A 11 5.31 102.80 -25.55
CA LEU A 11 4.77 101.62 -26.25
C LEU A 11 5.89 100.76 -26.83
N LYS A 12 6.88 101.36 -27.49
CA LYS A 12 8.05 100.63 -28.01
C LYS A 12 8.86 99.96 -26.92
N GLU A 13 9.09 100.63 -25.79
CA GLU A 13 9.80 100.04 -24.65
C GLU A 13 8.99 98.91 -23.99
N ASN A 14 7.66 99.06 -23.91
CA ASN A 14 6.77 98.02 -23.43
C ASN A 14 6.77 96.80 -24.36
N ASP A 15 6.65 97.01 -25.66
CA ASP A 15 6.73 95.96 -26.68
C ASP A 15 8.08 95.22 -26.62
N LEU A 16 9.18 95.93 -26.44
CA LEU A 16 10.51 95.33 -26.24
C LEU A 16 10.57 94.52 -24.95
N LYS A 17 10.04 95.02 -23.83
CA LYS A 17 9.97 94.29 -22.56
C LYS A 17 9.10 93.04 -22.67
N VAL A 18 7.98 93.10 -23.40
CA VAL A 18 7.11 91.96 -23.69
C VAL A 18 7.86 90.93 -24.54
N GLN A 19 8.55 91.35 -25.60
CA GLN A 19 9.36 90.46 -26.44
C GLN A 19 10.52 89.82 -25.65
N GLU A 20 11.19 90.56 -24.77
CA GLU A 20 12.20 90.00 -23.89
C GLU A 20 11.62 89.01 -22.89
N ALA A 21 10.45 89.31 -22.31
CA ALA A 21 9.76 88.39 -21.41
C ALA A 21 9.36 87.10 -22.12
N VAL A 22 8.84 87.18 -23.35
CA VAL A 22 8.53 86.02 -24.20
C VAL A 22 9.80 85.22 -24.50
N LYS A 23 10.89 85.87 -24.90
CA LYS A 23 12.17 85.17 -25.16
C LYS A 23 12.71 84.49 -23.91
N ARG A 24 12.61 85.10 -22.73
CA ARG A 24 13.02 84.48 -21.46
C ARG A 24 12.13 83.28 -21.12
N ALA A 25 10.81 83.39 -21.32
CA ALA A 25 9.87 82.28 -21.14
C ALA A 25 10.13 81.13 -22.13
N ASP A 26 10.42 81.44 -23.40
CA ASP A 26 10.78 80.45 -24.42
C ASP A 26 12.11 79.76 -24.10
N ALA A 27 13.11 80.50 -23.60
CA ALA A 27 14.37 79.92 -23.16
C ALA A 27 14.21 79.01 -21.94
N GLU A 28 13.40 79.41 -20.96
CA GLU A 28 13.11 78.62 -19.76
C GLU A 28 12.29 77.37 -20.10
N THR A 29 11.30 77.47 -20.98
CA THR A 29 10.54 76.31 -21.46
C THR A 29 11.42 75.35 -22.25
N LYS A 30 12.35 75.85 -23.06
CA LYS A 30 13.34 75.02 -23.76
C LYS A 30 14.27 74.28 -22.77
N ALA A 31 14.84 74.98 -21.78
CA ALA A 31 15.66 74.36 -20.74
C ALA A 31 14.88 73.32 -19.91
N ARG A 32 13.61 73.60 -19.62
CA ARG A 32 12.70 72.63 -18.98
C ARG A 32 12.47 71.40 -19.88
N ILE A 33 12.33 71.56 -21.19
CA ILE A 33 12.16 70.42 -22.10
C ILE A 33 13.43 69.57 -22.15
N GLU A 34 14.61 70.20 -22.27
CA GLU A 34 15.91 69.51 -22.31
C GLU A 34 16.16 68.73 -21.01
N THR A 35 15.92 69.33 -19.84
CA THR A 35 16.02 68.62 -18.54
C THR A 35 15.02 67.47 -18.44
N ASN A 36 13.79 67.62 -18.92
CA ASN A 36 12.82 66.51 -18.96
C ASN A 36 13.24 65.38 -19.92
N GLN A 37 13.90 65.70 -21.04
CA GLN A 37 14.46 64.69 -21.94
C GLN A 37 15.58 63.91 -21.25
N GLU A 38 16.45 64.60 -20.50
CA GLU A 38 17.53 63.94 -19.77
C GLU A 38 17.01 63.07 -18.62
N ILE A 39 16.00 63.53 -17.88
CA ILE A 39 15.31 62.71 -16.87
C ILE A 39 14.74 61.44 -17.50
N LYS A 40 14.12 61.54 -18.68
CA LYS A 40 13.61 60.36 -19.41
C LYS A 40 14.73 59.43 -19.87
N ARG A 41 15.85 59.97 -20.36
CA ARG A 41 17.02 59.19 -20.78
C ARG A 41 17.60 58.41 -19.60
N LEU A 42 17.90 59.10 -18.49
CA LEU A 42 18.39 58.49 -17.26
C LEU A 42 17.38 57.51 -16.66
N GLY A 43 16.08 57.82 -16.71
CA GLY A 43 15.01 56.91 -16.28
C GLY A 43 15.03 55.60 -17.07
N SER A 44 15.16 55.68 -18.40
CA SER A 44 15.28 54.49 -19.25
C SER A 44 16.56 53.70 -18.98
N GLU A 45 17.69 54.36 -18.70
CA GLU A 45 18.94 53.70 -18.33
C GLU A 45 18.83 53.00 -16.98
N ILE A 46 18.19 53.62 -15.99
CA ILE A 46 17.93 53.01 -14.68
C ILE A 46 17.04 51.78 -14.83
N GLU A 47 15.97 51.84 -15.63
CA GLU A 47 15.12 50.68 -15.90
C GLU A 47 15.88 49.55 -16.61
N GLY A 48 16.73 49.91 -17.58
CA GLY A 48 17.61 48.95 -18.26
C GLY A 48 18.58 48.26 -17.30
N LEU A 49 19.26 49.03 -16.45
CA LEU A 49 20.17 48.51 -15.42
C LEU A 49 19.44 47.66 -14.38
N ARG A 50 18.24 48.04 -13.96
CA ARG A 50 17.41 47.24 -13.05
C ARG A 50 17.03 45.90 -13.66
N SER A 51 16.66 45.88 -14.94
CA SER A 51 16.38 44.63 -15.65
C SER A 51 17.63 43.76 -15.76
N GLN A 52 18.80 44.34 -16.04
CA GLN A 52 20.06 43.59 -16.07
C GLN A 52 20.43 43.06 -14.68
N LEU A 53 20.28 43.87 -13.64
CA LEU A 53 20.53 43.46 -12.25
C LEU A 53 19.66 42.26 -11.90
N SER A 54 18.35 42.33 -12.18
CA SER A 54 17.43 41.21 -11.93
C SER A 54 17.82 39.94 -12.69
N LYS A 55 18.31 40.05 -13.93
CA LYS A 55 18.83 38.90 -14.69
C LYS A 55 20.10 38.31 -14.05
N TYR A 56 21.02 39.16 -13.60
CA TYR A 56 22.23 38.70 -12.94
C TYR A 56 21.94 38.11 -11.56
N GLU A 57 20.94 38.61 -10.84
CA GLU A 57 20.46 38.03 -9.58
C GLU A 57 19.91 36.62 -9.81
N GLU A 58 19.06 36.42 -10.83
CA GLU A 58 18.53 35.09 -11.20
C GLU A 58 19.66 34.13 -11.60
N GLN A 59 20.60 34.59 -12.45
CA GLN A 59 21.77 33.80 -12.82
C GLN A 59 22.66 33.44 -11.63
N LEU A 60 22.82 34.37 -10.68
CA LEU A 60 23.57 34.12 -9.45
C LEU A 60 22.88 33.07 -8.58
N GLU A 61 21.56 33.17 -8.43
CA GLU A 61 20.78 32.17 -7.71
C GLU A 61 20.92 30.78 -8.31
N ASP A 62 20.89 30.66 -9.64
CA ASP A 62 21.08 29.39 -10.33
C ASP A 62 22.51 28.85 -10.17
N CYS A 63 23.53 29.70 -10.31
CA CYS A 63 24.91 29.34 -10.02
C CYS A 63 25.10 28.86 -8.57
N LEU A 64 24.41 29.48 -7.60
CA LEU A 64 24.44 29.06 -6.20
C LEU A 64 23.73 27.71 -5.98
N LYS A 65 22.62 27.45 -6.68
CA LYS A 65 21.97 26.13 -6.66
C LYS A 65 22.90 25.07 -7.23
N TYR A 66 23.53 25.33 -8.37
CA TYR A 66 24.49 24.42 -8.99
C TYR A 66 25.71 24.18 -8.09
N LYS A 67 26.24 25.23 -7.46
CA LYS A 67 27.33 25.09 -6.48
C LYS A 67 26.92 24.16 -5.34
N ARG A 68 25.77 24.40 -4.69
CA ARG A 68 25.28 23.55 -3.58
C ARG A 68 25.13 22.10 -4.01
N PHE A 69 24.63 21.86 -5.23
CA PHE A 69 24.49 20.51 -5.77
C PHE A 69 25.86 19.84 -6.00
N ILE A 70 26.80 20.55 -6.63
CA ILE A 70 28.16 20.05 -6.83
C ILE A 70 28.86 19.79 -5.49
N ASP A 71 28.68 20.68 -4.51
CA ASP A 71 29.24 20.51 -3.16
C ASP A 71 28.65 19.26 -2.47
N SER A 72 27.36 18.94 -2.71
CA SER A 72 26.73 17.73 -2.16
C SER A 72 27.23 16.42 -2.79
N LEU A 73 27.73 16.51 -4.03
CA LEU A 73 28.32 15.37 -4.74
C LEU A 73 29.83 15.24 -4.49
N THR A 74 30.47 16.31 -4.04
CA THR A 74 31.91 16.35 -3.80
C THR A 74 32.22 15.69 -2.45
N PRO A 75 33.12 14.70 -2.39
CA PRO A 75 33.50 14.09 -1.12
C PRO A 75 34.07 15.11 -0.13
N GLN A 76 33.71 14.98 1.16
CA GLN A 76 34.19 15.87 2.22
C GLN A 76 35.72 15.88 2.33
N GLU A 77 36.35 14.73 2.09
CA GLU A 77 37.82 14.58 2.10
C GLU A 77 38.51 15.56 1.14
N PHE A 78 37.91 15.84 -0.02
CA PHE A 78 38.46 16.79 -0.98
C PHE A 78 38.39 18.23 -0.44
N PHE A 79 37.32 18.60 0.26
CA PHE A 79 37.24 19.91 0.91
C PHE A 79 38.30 20.05 1.99
N ASP A 80 38.47 19.04 2.82
CA ASP A 80 39.45 19.04 3.91
C ASP A 80 40.89 19.14 3.37
N GLU A 81 41.21 18.44 2.28
CA GLU A 81 42.50 18.55 1.59
C GLU A 81 42.75 19.97 1.03
N GLN A 82 41.74 20.58 0.42
CA GLN A 82 41.85 21.93 -0.12
C GLN A 82 41.99 22.98 0.99
N GLU A 83 41.25 22.82 2.09
CA GLU A 83 41.41 23.68 3.27
C GLU A 83 42.81 23.55 3.87
N ALA A 84 43.34 22.34 4.01
CA ALA A 84 44.70 22.10 4.49
C ALA A 84 45.77 22.72 3.56
N LYS A 85 45.59 22.64 2.24
CA LYS A 85 46.48 23.32 1.27
C LYS A 85 46.43 24.84 1.44
N ARG A 86 45.23 25.41 1.60
CA ARG A 86 45.05 26.85 1.80
C ARG A 86 45.68 27.30 3.12
N GLU A 87 45.47 26.54 4.20
CA GLU A 87 46.13 26.78 5.48
C GLU A 87 47.65 26.69 5.40
N ALA A 88 48.19 25.71 4.68
CA ALA A 88 49.63 25.59 4.48
C ALA A 88 50.21 26.77 3.70
N ARG A 89 49.51 27.28 2.67
CA ARG A 89 49.91 28.50 1.94
C ARG A 89 49.90 29.72 2.87
N ARG A 90 48.82 29.90 3.64
CA ARG A 90 48.69 30.99 4.61
C ARG A 90 49.78 30.92 5.69
N ALA A 91 50.05 29.73 6.21
CA ALA A 91 51.12 29.50 7.18
C ALA A 91 52.50 29.87 6.61
N LYS A 92 52.78 29.53 5.35
CA LYS A 92 54.03 29.95 4.68
C LYS A 92 54.13 31.46 4.53
N GLN A 93 53.09 32.13 4.06
CA GLN A 93 53.07 33.59 3.93
C GLN A 93 53.26 34.29 5.28
N ILE A 94 52.63 33.77 6.34
CA ILE A 94 52.80 34.28 7.70
C ILE A 94 54.23 34.03 8.20
N GLN A 95 54.81 32.85 7.96
CA GLN A 95 56.19 32.54 8.33
C GLN A 95 57.20 33.45 7.62
N GLU A 96 57.00 33.70 6.32
CA GLU A 96 57.85 34.61 5.53
C GLU A 96 57.75 36.05 6.05
N TRP A 97 56.53 36.50 6.36
CA TRP A 97 56.30 37.79 6.98
C TRP A 97 56.94 37.89 8.37
N GLU A 98 56.75 36.90 9.23
CA GLU A 98 57.36 36.84 10.56
C GLU A 98 58.89 36.84 10.48
N ALA A 99 59.47 36.09 9.55
CA ALA A 99 60.92 36.06 9.33
C ALA A 99 61.45 37.45 8.91
N GLU A 100 60.74 38.15 8.02
CA GLU A 100 61.13 39.48 7.57
C GLU A 100 61.00 40.53 8.68
N VAL A 101 59.92 40.49 9.46
CA VAL A 101 59.74 41.35 10.65
C VAL A 101 60.87 41.10 11.66
N GLN A 102 61.19 39.83 11.94
CA GLN A 102 62.26 39.46 12.86
C GLN A 102 63.63 39.91 12.34
N ARG A 103 63.87 39.86 11.02
CA ARG A 103 65.11 40.36 10.40
C ARG A 103 65.30 41.85 10.66
N VAL A 104 64.27 42.67 10.41
CA VAL A 104 64.30 44.12 10.64
C VAL A 104 64.48 44.45 12.13
N ARG A 105 63.79 43.71 13.01
CA ARG A 105 63.92 43.86 14.48
C ARG A 105 65.31 43.47 14.98
N ASN A 106 65.89 42.38 14.48
CA ASN A 106 67.22 41.93 14.86
C ASN A 106 68.31 42.90 14.39
N MET A 107 68.21 43.41 13.15
CA MET A 107 69.12 44.45 12.66
C MET A 107 69.09 45.69 13.56
N THR A 108 67.88 46.14 13.94
CA THR A 108 67.72 47.29 14.84
C THR A 108 68.30 47.00 16.23
N ARG A 109 68.07 45.80 16.77
CA ARG A 109 68.60 45.37 18.06
C ARG A 109 70.12 45.28 18.07
N GLU A 110 70.72 44.77 17.01
CA GLU A 110 72.16 44.67 16.85
C GLU A 110 72.82 46.04 16.74
N ALA A 111 72.24 46.97 15.97
CA ALA A 111 72.72 48.34 15.86
C ALA A 111 72.66 49.07 17.21
N ILE A 112 71.59 48.88 18.00
CA ILE A 112 71.48 49.38 19.38
C ILE A 112 72.58 48.77 20.28
N ALA A 113 72.84 47.46 20.17
CA ALA A 113 73.88 46.79 20.95
C ALA A 113 75.30 47.21 20.54
N ARG A 114 75.55 47.53 19.26
CA ARG A 114 76.82 48.12 18.79
C ARG A 114 77.01 49.50 19.39
N LYS A 115 75.98 50.36 19.34
CA LYS A 115 76.00 51.69 19.97
C LYS A 115 76.31 51.61 21.47
N GLN A 116 75.66 50.71 22.20
CA GLN A 116 75.90 50.53 23.65
C GLN A 116 77.33 50.04 23.96
N ARG A 117 77.92 49.20 23.09
CA ARG A 117 79.31 48.76 23.24
C ARG A 117 80.28 49.90 22.98
N ALA A 118 80.11 50.63 21.87
CA ALA A 118 80.93 51.79 21.55
C ALA A 118 80.83 52.90 22.63
N GLN A 119 79.67 53.09 23.26
CA GLN A 119 79.52 53.97 24.42
C GLN A 119 80.34 53.52 25.64
N ARG A 120 80.34 52.22 25.96
CA ARG A 120 81.18 51.68 27.04
C ARG A 120 82.66 51.78 26.72
N ASP A 121 83.04 51.60 25.47
CA ASP A 121 84.43 51.70 25.03
C ASP A 121 84.92 53.16 25.07
N TYR A 122 84.04 54.13 24.75
CA TYR A 122 84.30 55.56 24.94
C TYR A 122 84.48 55.93 26.41
N GLU A 123 83.62 55.43 27.30
CA GLU A 123 83.70 55.66 28.76
C GLU A 123 84.99 55.07 29.38
N ASN A 124 85.51 53.96 28.84
CA ASN A 124 86.70 53.28 29.33
C ASN A 124 87.99 53.64 28.55
N ALA A 125 87.94 54.61 27.64
CA ALA A 125 89.08 54.95 26.77
C ALA A 125 90.20 55.69 27.54
N ALA A 126 91.40 55.11 27.56
CA ALA A 126 92.57 55.70 28.21
C ALA A 126 93.36 56.70 27.32
N THR A 127 93.07 56.75 26.01
CA THR A 127 93.81 57.56 25.02
C THR A 127 92.86 58.32 24.10
N GLN A 128 93.21 59.55 23.71
CA GLN A 128 92.39 60.39 22.82
C GLN A 128 92.01 59.71 21.49
N GLN A 129 92.94 58.96 20.88
CA GLN A 129 92.68 58.22 19.65
C GLN A 129 91.66 57.07 19.82
N ALA A 130 91.56 56.50 21.01
CA ALA A 130 90.56 55.46 21.31
C ALA A 130 89.17 56.07 21.51
N ALA A 131 89.09 57.25 22.14
CA ALA A 131 87.85 58.00 22.29
C ALA A 131 87.29 58.47 20.94
N GLU A 132 88.12 59.00 20.04
CA GLU A 132 87.69 59.44 18.70
C GLU A 132 87.15 58.28 17.83
N ARG A 133 87.75 57.09 17.93
CA ARG A 133 87.25 55.89 17.21
C ARG A 133 85.91 55.42 17.76
N ALA A 134 85.77 55.35 19.08
CA ALA A 134 84.51 54.99 19.72
C ALA A 134 83.39 56.01 19.40
N GLU A 135 83.71 57.30 19.30
CA GLU A 135 82.76 58.35 18.91
C GLU A 135 82.29 58.22 17.45
N GLN A 136 83.20 57.86 16.53
CA GLN A 136 82.85 57.55 15.14
C GLN A 136 81.92 56.33 15.07
N GLU A 137 82.22 55.26 15.82
CA GLU A 137 81.37 54.06 15.87
C GLU A 137 79.99 54.32 16.49
N ILE A 138 79.88 55.20 17.49
CA ILE A 138 78.58 55.65 18.03
C ILE A 138 77.77 56.34 16.94
N ARG A 139 78.39 57.25 16.18
CA ARG A 139 77.73 58.01 15.12
C ARG A 139 77.29 57.11 13.96
N GLU A 140 78.13 56.15 13.57
CA GLU A 140 77.80 55.15 12.55
C GLU A 140 76.65 54.25 13.00
N ALA A 141 76.68 53.77 14.25
CA ALA A 141 75.59 52.97 14.81
C ALA A 141 74.29 53.78 14.99
N GLU A 142 74.36 55.09 15.28
CA GLU A 142 73.19 55.98 15.31
C GLU A 142 72.54 56.14 13.94
N VAL A 143 73.35 56.34 12.89
CA VAL A 143 72.86 56.37 11.50
C VAL A 143 72.25 55.03 11.13
N GLU A 144 72.86 53.90 11.50
CA GLU A 144 72.33 52.56 11.25
C GLU A 144 70.96 52.36 11.93
N ILE A 145 70.81 52.75 13.21
CA ILE A 145 69.52 52.71 13.92
C ILE A 145 68.46 53.59 13.25
N GLU A 146 68.83 54.79 12.79
CA GLU A 146 67.89 55.68 12.12
C GLU A 146 67.47 55.14 10.75
N THR A 147 68.39 54.49 10.03
CA THR A 147 68.07 53.82 8.76
C THR A 147 67.16 52.61 8.95
N THR A 148 67.35 51.78 9.98
CA THR A 148 66.47 50.62 10.22
C THR A 148 65.10 51.03 10.72
N LYS A 149 64.99 52.11 11.51
CA LYS A 149 63.70 52.68 11.94
C LYS A 149 62.88 53.30 10.81
N ARG A 150 63.53 53.73 9.72
CA ARG A 150 62.86 54.21 8.51
C ARG A 150 62.33 53.09 7.62
N ILE A 151 62.74 51.84 7.86
CA ILE A 151 62.14 50.68 7.20
C ILE A 151 60.76 50.48 7.82
N GLU A 152 59.70 50.74 7.06
CA GLU A 152 58.34 50.45 7.48
C GLU A 152 58.19 48.95 7.74
N GLU A 153 57.60 48.57 8.88
CA GLU A 153 57.32 47.16 9.16
C GLU A 153 56.42 46.61 8.05
N PRO A 154 56.74 45.43 7.48
CA PRO A 154 55.95 44.87 6.39
C PRO A 154 54.51 44.65 6.86
N VAL A 155 53.55 45.01 6.00
CA VAL A 155 52.12 44.85 6.29
C VAL A 155 51.80 43.37 6.43
N ARG A 156 51.07 43.01 7.49
CA ARG A 156 50.64 41.63 7.71
C ARG A 156 49.80 41.16 6.50
N PRO A 157 50.08 39.96 5.95
CA PRO A 157 49.24 39.38 4.89
C PRO A 157 47.78 39.38 5.32
N THR A 158 46.89 39.91 4.47
CA THR A 158 45.44 39.92 4.71
C THR A 158 44.84 38.57 4.29
N ASN A 159 43.77 38.15 4.96
CA ASN A 159 43.04 36.90 4.66
C ASN A 159 42.17 37.00 3.39
N ASN A 160 42.56 37.83 2.42
CA ASN A 160 41.78 38.00 1.20
C ASN A 160 42.06 36.82 0.27
N ASP A 161 41.43 35.68 0.59
CA ASP A 161 41.39 34.48 -0.23
C ASP A 161 40.46 34.67 -1.46
N GLU A 162 40.07 35.91 -1.81
CA GLU A 162 39.12 36.24 -2.90
C GLU A 162 39.67 35.92 -4.30
N ASP A 163 41.01 35.90 -4.46
CA ASP A 163 41.66 35.64 -5.74
C ASP A 163 42.00 34.15 -5.98
N ASP A 164 41.86 33.29 -4.96
CA ASP A 164 42.10 31.86 -5.08
C ASP A 164 40.85 31.19 -5.69
N ILE A 165 40.86 30.95 -7.00
CA ILE A 165 39.86 30.12 -7.67
C ILE A 165 39.94 28.71 -7.06
N PRO A 166 38.90 28.24 -6.33
CA PRO A 166 38.94 26.92 -5.71
C PRO A 166 39.05 25.84 -6.80
N GLU A 167 40.01 24.93 -6.64
CA GLU A 167 40.09 23.74 -7.49
C GLU A 167 38.81 22.93 -7.32
N LEU A 168 38.10 22.68 -8.41
CA LEU A 168 36.88 21.87 -8.41
C LEU A 168 37.24 20.38 -8.47
N PHE A 169 36.45 19.55 -7.79
CA PHE A 169 36.60 18.10 -7.84
C PHE A 169 36.27 17.53 -9.23
N PHE A 170 35.23 18.07 -9.87
CA PHE A 170 34.83 17.68 -11.22
C PHE A 170 35.49 18.61 -12.24
N THR A 171 36.39 18.07 -13.05
CA THR A 171 37.13 18.84 -14.08
C THR A 171 36.46 18.77 -15.45
N GLU A 172 35.73 17.69 -15.73
CA GLU A 172 35.07 17.44 -17.01
C GLU A 172 33.54 17.37 -16.83
N PRO A 173 32.74 18.07 -17.66
CA PRO A 173 31.27 18.02 -17.57
C PRO A 173 30.69 16.61 -17.67
N GLN A 174 31.36 15.72 -18.40
CA GLN A 174 30.94 14.33 -18.58
C GLN A 174 30.94 13.54 -17.26
N GLN A 175 31.80 13.90 -16.30
CA GLN A 175 31.85 13.22 -14.99
C GLN A 175 30.57 13.46 -14.19
N LEU A 176 30.05 14.69 -14.25
CA LEU A 176 28.80 15.04 -13.59
C LEU A 176 27.60 14.38 -14.27
N LEU A 177 27.60 14.33 -15.60
CA LEU A 177 26.58 13.61 -16.37
C LEU A 177 26.59 12.11 -16.04
N GLY A 178 27.77 11.49 -15.94
CA GLY A 178 27.90 10.10 -15.53
C GLY A 178 27.36 9.86 -14.10
N LYS A 179 27.60 10.79 -13.17
CA LYS A 179 27.01 10.71 -11.82
C LYS A 179 25.50 10.88 -11.81
N LEU A 180 24.95 11.76 -12.65
CA LEU A 180 23.50 11.90 -12.82
C LEU A 180 22.89 10.62 -13.41
N GLN A 181 23.53 10.01 -14.42
CA GLN A 181 23.11 8.73 -14.98
C GLN A 181 23.15 7.62 -13.93
N GLU A 182 24.21 7.53 -13.12
CA GLU A 182 24.28 6.57 -12.01
C GLU A 182 23.14 6.77 -11.00
N MET A 183 22.80 8.03 -10.67
CA MET A 183 21.65 8.31 -9.81
C MET A 183 20.31 7.99 -10.48
N GLU A 184 20.18 8.25 -11.78
CA GLU A 184 18.99 7.90 -12.57
C GLU A 184 18.79 6.39 -12.62
N GLU A 185 19.84 5.62 -12.92
CA GLU A 185 19.83 4.16 -12.90
C GLU A 185 19.46 3.62 -11.51
N LYS A 186 20.03 4.18 -10.43
CA LYS A 186 19.67 3.80 -9.06
C LYS A 186 18.22 4.13 -8.73
N ASN A 187 17.72 5.30 -9.14
CA ASN A 187 16.33 5.69 -8.91
C ASN A 187 15.36 4.79 -9.68
N LEU A 188 15.67 4.48 -10.94
CA LEU A 188 14.90 3.55 -11.76
C LEU A 188 14.90 2.15 -11.13
N PHE A 189 16.06 1.68 -10.68
CA PHE A 189 16.18 0.41 -9.98
C PHE A 189 15.35 0.39 -8.68
N LEU A 190 15.36 1.48 -7.90
CA LEU A 190 14.53 1.59 -6.70
C LEU A 190 13.04 1.55 -7.03
N ILE A 191 12.61 2.27 -8.07
CA ILE A 191 11.21 2.29 -8.50
C ILE A 191 10.77 0.89 -8.92
N GLN A 192 11.59 0.21 -9.73
CA GLN A 192 11.31 -1.16 -10.14
C GLN A 192 11.23 -2.11 -8.93
N THR A 193 12.18 -2.00 -8.00
CA THR A 193 12.19 -2.82 -6.78
C THR A 193 10.94 -2.57 -5.93
N ILE A 194 10.51 -1.30 -5.80
CA ILE A 194 9.29 -0.96 -5.07
C ILE A 194 8.07 -1.56 -5.75
N GLN A 195 7.96 -1.49 -7.09
CA GLN A 195 6.86 -2.09 -7.84
C GLN A 195 6.82 -3.62 -7.66
N GLU A 196 7.96 -4.30 -7.79
CA GLU A 196 8.06 -5.75 -7.57
C GLU A 196 7.65 -6.14 -6.14
N LEU A 197 8.04 -5.33 -5.14
CA LEU A 197 7.65 -5.54 -3.74
C LEU A 197 6.16 -5.26 -3.50
N GLU A 198 5.59 -4.24 -4.15
CA GLU A 198 4.16 -3.91 -4.09
C GLU A 198 3.33 -5.03 -4.70
N GLU A 199 3.71 -5.55 -5.86
CA GLU A 199 3.06 -6.69 -6.51
C GLU A 199 3.12 -7.95 -5.63
N ALA A 200 4.31 -8.28 -5.08
CA ALA A 200 4.46 -9.41 -4.16
C ALA A 200 3.60 -9.26 -2.89
N LEU A 201 3.49 -8.04 -2.38
CA LEU A 201 2.67 -7.71 -1.21
C LEU A 201 1.18 -7.84 -1.53
N GLU A 202 0.73 -7.38 -2.69
CA GLU A 202 -0.66 -7.50 -3.14
C GLU A 202 -1.03 -8.97 -3.42
N GLU A 203 -0.11 -9.75 -3.99
CA GLU A 203 -0.28 -11.19 -4.13
C GLU A 203 -0.38 -11.88 -2.76
N LEU A 204 0.49 -11.55 -1.80
CA LEU A 204 0.42 -12.11 -0.44
C LEU A 204 -0.90 -11.74 0.24
N LYS A 205 -1.36 -10.49 0.10
CA LYS A 205 -2.64 -10.02 0.65
C LYS A 205 -3.82 -10.79 0.05
N SER A 206 -3.88 -10.94 -1.27
CA SER A 206 -4.95 -11.67 -1.94
C SER A 206 -4.98 -13.15 -1.53
N ARG A 207 -3.80 -13.82 -1.47
CA ARG A 207 -3.67 -15.20 -0.97
C ARG A 207 -4.15 -15.32 0.48
N THR A 208 -3.78 -14.36 1.34
CA THR A 208 -4.19 -14.34 2.74
C THR A 208 -5.69 -14.12 2.88
N SER A 209 -6.28 -13.20 2.11
CA SER A 209 -7.73 -12.97 2.07
C SER A 209 -8.48 -14.23 1.62
N ALA A 210 -8.04 -14.85 0.52
CA ALA A 210 -8.65 -16.09 0.03
C ALA A 210 -8.53 -17.24 1.04
N SER A 211 -7.40 -17.35 1.74
CA SER A 211 -7.24 -18.35 2.80
C SER A 211 -8.16 -18.06 3.99
N ARG A 212 -8.32 -16.78 4.36
CA ARG A 212 -9.21 -16.35 5.43
C ARG A 212 -10.67 -16.67 5.09
N GLU A 213 -11.12 -16.35 3.88
CA GLU A 213 -12.47 -16.66 3.42
C GLU A 213 -12.75 -18.17 3.44
N LYS A 214 -11.79 -19.00 3.00
CA LYS A 214 -11.92 -20.47 3.09
C LYS A 214 -12.05 -20.95 4.54
N MET A 215 -11.24 -20.41 5.45
CA MET A 215 -11.34 -20.74 6.88
C MET A 215 -12.67 -20.28 7.48
N ASP A 216 -13.15 -19.09 7.14
CA ASP A 216 -14.43 -18.56 7.61
C ASP A 216 -15.61 -19.40 7.09
N GLN A 217 -15.54 -19.88 5.83
CA GLN A 217 -16.52 -20.82 5.28
C GLN A 217 -16.50 -22.17 6.00
N GLN A 218 -15.31 -22.71 6.29
CA GLN A 218 -15.17 -23.96 7.05
C GLN A 218 -15.68 -23.81 8.49
N LEU A 219 -15.37 -22.71 9.16
CA LEU A 219 -15.88 -22.40 10.49
C LEU A 219 -17.40 -22.30 10.49
N ALA A 220 -18.00 -21.60 9.51
CA ALA A 220 -19.44 -21.50 9.38
C ALA A 220 -20.11 -22.85 9.09
N ALA A 221 -19.47 -23.72 8.30
CA ALA A 221 -19.96 -25.07 8.04
C ALA A 221 -19.92 -25.94 9.31
N LEU A 222 -18.81 -25.90 10.06
CA LEU A 222 -18.67 -26.61 11.32
C LEU A 222 -19.66 -26.12 12.37
N GLN A 223 -19.87 -24.81 12.48
CA GLN A 223 -20.89 -24.24 13.37
C GLN A 223 -22.31 -24.70 13.00
N LYS A 224 -22.63 -24.82 11.70
CA LYS A 224 -23.93 -25.38 11.28
C LYS A 224 -24.06 -26.85 11.64
N GLN A 225 -22.98 -27.63 11.51
CA GLN A 225 -22.97 -29.03 11.94
C GLN A 225 -23.13 -29.17 13.45
N GLU A 226 -22.45 -28.34 14.23
CA GLU A 226 -22.60 -28.27 15.68
C GLU A 226 -24.07 -27.97 16.07
N GLN A 227 -24.68 -26.94 15.47
CA GLN A 227 -26.08 -26.61 15.70
C GLN A 227 -27.06 -27.73 15.29
N ALA A 228 -26.74 -28.49 14.23
CA ALA A 228 -27.56 -29.62 13.81
C ALA A 228 -27.47 -30.78 14.82
N LEU A 229 -26.25 -31.12 15.26
CA LEU A 229 -26.01 -32.14 16.29
C LEU A 229 -26.63 -31.75 17.63
N ASP A 230 -26.59 -30.48 18.02
CA ASP A 230 -27.25 -29.99 19.22
C ASP A 230 -28.78 -30.17 19.15
N ARG A 231 -29.38 -29.89 17.99
CA ARG A 231 -30.83 -30.12 17.76
C ARG A 231 -31.18 -31.59 17.82
N GLU A 232 -30.39 -32.45 17.19
CA GLU A 232 -30.61 -33.89 17.18
C GLU A 232 -30.46 -34.47 18.59
N THR A 233 -29.40 -34.08 19.31
CA THR A 233 -29.20 -34.45 20.71
C THR A 233 -30.34 -33.97 21.60
N ALA A 234 -30.85 -32.74 21.39
CA ALA A 234 -31.99 -32.22 22.15
C ALA A 234 -33.28 -32.99 21.84
N ALA A 235 -33.53 -33.32 20.56
CA ALA A 235 -34.67 -34.13 20.15
C ALA A 235 -34.60 -35.53 20.76
N GLU A 236 -33.43 -36.17 20.72
CA GLU A 236 -33.22 -37.49 21.28
C GLU A 236 -33.34 -37.49 22.81
N ARG A 237 -32.79 -36.49 23.50
CA ARG A 237 -33.03 -36.27 24.94
C ARG A 237 -34.51 -36.11 25.26
N SER A 238 -35.28 -35.36 24.46
CA SER A 238 -36.73 -35.21 24.66
C SER A 238 -37.50 -36.52 24.43
N SER A 239 -37.05 -37.35 23.47
CA SER A 239 -37.62 -38.67 23.21
C SER A 239 -37.33 -39.64 24.36
N VAL A 240 -36.09 -39.65 24.85
CA VAL A 240 -35.69 -40.41 26.05
C VAL A 240 -36.48 -39.94 27.27
N ASP A 241 -36.67 -38.64 27.48
CA ASP A 241 -37.48 -38.12 28.58
C ASP A 241 -38.95 -38.55 28.46
N LEU A 242 -39.52 -38.57 27.25
CA LEU A 242 -40.89 -39.01 27.00
C LEU A 242 -41.04 -40.52 27.24
N LEU A 243 -40.11 -41.33 26.74
CA LEU A 243 -40.03 -42.77 27.01
C LEU A 243 -39.79 -43.06 28.49
N THR A 244 -38.95 -42.28 29.16
CA THR A 244 -38.72 -42.39 30.61
C THR A 244 -39.99 -42.06 31.38
N ARG A 245 -40.74 -41.02 30.99
CA ARG A 245 -42.07 -40.73 31.58
C ARG A 245 -43.08 -41.83 31.28
N GLN A 246 -43.15 -42.35 30.05
CA GLN A 246 -44.05 -43.43 29.67
C GLN A 246 -43.74 -44.73 30.40
N THR A 247 -42.46 -45.09 30.52
CA THR A 247 -42.03 -46.25 31.29
C THR A 247 -42.24 -46.00 32.77
N GLN A 248 -42.01 -44.82 33.32
CA GLN A 248 -42.27 -44.53 34.73
C GLN A 248 -43.78 -44.52 35.07
N VAL A 249 -44.65 -44.06 34.16
CA VAL A 249 -46.11 -44.18 34.25
C VAL A 249 -46.57 -45.62 34.03
N GLY A 250 -45.96 -46.34 33.08
CA GLY A 250 -46.16 -47.77 32.85
C GLY A 250 -45.69 -48.61 34.04
N TYR A 251 -44.61 -48.23 34.72
CA TYR A 251 -44.07 -48.88 35.91
C TYR A 251 -44.92 -48.58 37.14
N ARG A 252 -45.54 -47.39 37.20
CA ARG A 252 -46.51 -47.02 38.25
C ARG A 252 -47.90 -47.62 38.01
N GLY A 253 -48.26 -47.97 36.77
CA GLY A 253 -49.49 -48.66 36.39
C GLY A 253 -49.39 -50.20 36.28
N CYS A 254 -48.19 -50.75 36.17
CA CYS A 254 -47.92 -52.19 35.99
C CYS A 254 -47.75 -52.95 37.32
N MET A 255 -47.75 -52.27 38.47
CA MET A 255 -47.85 -52.93 39.78
C MET A 255 -49.25 -53.47 40.10
N THR A 256 -50.21 -53.40 39.17
CA THR A 256 -51.48 -54.12 39.28
C THR A 256 -51.62 -55.17 38.19
N LYS A 257 -51.12 -56.37 38.51
CA LYS A 257 -51.57 -57.69 38.02
C LYS A 257 -51.64 -57.83 36.49
N ASN A 258 -50.61 -58.43 35.88
CA ASN A 258 -50.74 -59.63 35.03
C ASN A 258 -49.42 -59.99 34.30
N GLY A 259 -48.84 -61.14 34.69
CA GLY A 259 -48.31 -62.17 33.78
C GLY A 259 -47.15 -61.84 32.85
N ASP A 260 -45.94 -62.21 33.31
CA ASP A 260 -44.79 -62.64 32.51
C ASP A 260 -45.20 -63.37 31.20
N LYS A 261 -44.99 -62.73 30.04
CA LYS A 261 -44.72 -63.47 28.78
C LYS A 261 -43.22 -63.59 28.62
N LYS A 262 -42.63 -64.51 29.40
CA LYS A 262 -41.29 -65.03 29.11
C LYS A 262 -41.39 -65.79 27.79
N ILE A 263 -40.62 -65.38 26.79
CA ILE A 263 -40.43 -66.14 25.55
C ILE A 263 -40.00 -67.55 25.97
N SER A 264 -40.76 -68.58 25.57
CA SER A 264 -40.47 -69.95 25.99
C SER A 264 -39.15 -70.42 25.38
N ASP A 265 -38.28 -71.04 26.18
CA ASP A 265 -36.98 -71.58 25.74
C ASP A 265 -37.09 -72.48 24.49
N ALA A 266 -38.20 -73.23 24.35
CA ALA A 266 -38.47 -74.05 23.16
C ALA A 266 -38.57 -73.25 21.85
N ALA A 267 -39.09 -72.02 21.89
CA ALA A 267 -39.18 -71.15 20.71
C ALA A 267 -37.79 -70.68 20.25
N ILE A 268 -36.90 -70.41 21.20
CA ILE A 268 -35.52 -70.02 20.93
C ILE A 268 -34.75 -71.20 20.32
N ILE A 269 -34.90 -72.40 20.90
CA ILE A 269 -34.26 -73.62 20.40
C ILE A 269 -34.69 -73.92 18.95
N ASN A 270 -35.98 -73.76 18.63
CA ASN A 270 -36.48 -73.97 17.27
C ASN A 270 -36.01 -72.90 16.29
N ALA A 271 -35.90 -71.63 16.71
CA ALA A 271 -35.36 -70.57 15.88
C ALA A 271 -33.88 -70.79 15.55
N VAL A 272 -33.07 -71.16 16.57
CA VAL A 272 -31.65 -71.50 16.38
C VAL A 272 -31.49 -72.70 15.46
N ARG A 273 -32.32 -73.74 15.61
CA ARG A 273 -32.34 -74.90 14.73
C ARG A 273 -32.71 -74.52 13.28
N GLY A 274 -33.70 -73.65 13.10
CA GLY A 274 -34.09 -73.18 11.76
C GLY A 274 -32.97 -72.41 11.05
N VAL A 275 -32.19 -71.61 11.78
CA VAL A 275 -31.02 -70.93 11.22
C VAL A 275 -29.88 -71.92 10.93
N TYR A 276 -29.65 -72.88 11.83
CA TYR A 276 -28.63 -73.91 11.70
C TYR A 276 -28.82 -74.76 10.43
N THR A 277 -30.06 -75.17 10.14
CA THR A 277 -30.39 -75.90 8.91
C THR A 277 -30.33 -75.03 7.66
N HIS A 278 -30.75 -73.76 7.76
CA HIS A 278 -30.72 -72.85 6.62
C HIS A 278 -29.29 -72.55 6.14
N ILE A 279 -28.32 -72.55 7.06
CA ILE A 279 -26.88 -72.40 6.77
C ILE A 279 -26.29 -73.69 6.15
N GLY A 280 -27.03 -74.80 6.15
CA GLY A 280 -26.66 -76.05 5.46
C GLY A 280 -26.03 -77.12 6.35
N PHE A 281 -26.14 -77.00 7.67
CA PHE A 281 -25.73 -78.07 8.58
C PHE A 281 -26.79 -79.17 8.69
N GLU A 282 -26.36 -80.43 8.84
CA GLU A 282 -27.27 -81.57 9.04
C GLU A 282 -27.95 -81.51 10.42
N GLU A 283 -29.24 -81.89 10.49
CA GLU A 283 -30.01 -81.92 11.73
C GLU A 283 -29.62 -83.11 12.62
N ASP A 284 -28.51 -82.98 13.34
CA ASP A 284 -28.18 -83.91 14.42
C ASP A 284 -28.83 -83.46 15.73
N ASN A 285 -29.80 -84.24 16.21
CA ASN A 285 -30.45 -84.04 17.52
C ASN A 285 -29.49 -84.18 18.71
N ALA A 286 -28.27 -84.67 18.47
CA ALA A 286 -27.21 -84.80 19.47
C ALA A 286 -26.43 -83.48 19.69
N VAL A 287 -26.55 -82.50 18.79
CA VAL A 287 -25.83 -81.23 18.90
C VAL A 287 -26.59 -80.28 19.82
N GLY A 288 -25.94 -79.82 20.88
CA GLY A 288 -26.51 -78.85 21.81
C GLY A 288 -26.72 -77.48 21.18
N VAL A 289 -27.68 -76.71 21.68
CA VAL A 289 -28.02 -75.35 21.20
C VAL A 289 -26.80 -74.43 21.23
N LEU A 290 -25.98 -74.53 22.27
CA LEU A 290 -24.75 -73.73 22.40
C LEU A 290 -23.75 -74.09 21.31
N THR A 291 -23.59 -75.37 20.99
CA THR A 291 -22.73 -75.85 19.91
C THR A 291 -23.24 -75.43 18.53
N MET A 292 -24.57 -75.45 18.32
CA MET A 292 -25.19 -74.91 17.11
C MET A 292 -24.87 -73.41 16.96
N LEU A 293 -24.98 -72.63 18.04
CA LEU A 293 -24.65 -71.21 18.03
C LEU A 293 -23.16 -70.96 17.75
N THR A 294 -22.25 -71.73 18.35
CA THR A 294 -20.81 -71.62 18.05
C THR A 294 -20.49 -71.94 16.59
N ASN A 295 -21.16 -72.93 16.00
CA ASN A 295 -20.99 -73.27 14.59
C ASN A 295 -21.56 -72.17 13.66
N ILE A 296 -22.70 -71.58 14.04
CA ILE A 296 -23.28 -70.42 13.34
C ILE A 296 -22.32 -69.23 13.42
N GLU A 297 -21.77 -68.95 14.60
CA GLU A 297 -20.82 -67.86 14.84
C GLU A 297 -19.56 -68.04 13.99
N ASN A 298 -18.97 -69.24 13.98
CA ASN A 298 -17.82 -69.55 13.12
C ASN A 298 -18.13 -69.36 11.63
N LYS A 299 -19.34 -69.74 11.19
CA LYS A 299 -19.76 -69.53 9.79
C LYS A 299 -19.98 -68.07 9.45
N VAL A 300 -20.54 -67.30 10.36
CA VAL A 300 -20.70 -65.85 10.18
C VAL A 300 -19.32 -65.19 10.11
N GLU A 301 -18.38 -65.57 10.97
CA GLU A 301 -17.02 -65.05 10.93
C GLU A 301 -16.30 -65.40 9.62
N GLU A 302 -16.49 -66.62 9.10
CA GLU A 302 -15.99 -67.02 7.78
C GLU A 302 -16.57 -66.14 6.66
N TYR A 303 -17.88 -65.89 6.65
CA TYR A 303 -18.52 -65.02 5.66
C TYR A 303 -18.06 -63.57 5.77
N VAL A 304 -17.86 -63.04 6.98
CA VAL A 304 -17.34 -61.68 7.18
C VAL A 304 -15.92 -61.57 6.64
N ARG A 305 -15.04 -62.54 6.89
CA ARG A 305 -13.68 -62.56 6.31
C ARG A 305 -13.69 -62.63 4.78
N ILE A 306 -14.64 -63.37 4.20
CA ILE A 306 -14.83 -63.43 2.74
C ILE A 306 -15.31 -62.07 2.20
N LEU A 307 -16.22 -61.38 2.90
CA LEU A 307 -16.68 -60.05 2.52
C LEU A 307 -15.55 -59.02 2.60
N ASP A 308 -14.73 -59.05 3.65
CA ASP A 308 -13.59 -58.12 3.82
C ASP A 308 -12.49 -58.31 2.77
N THR A 309 -12.39 -59.50 2.17
CA THR A 309 -11.38 -59.82 1.14
C THR A 309 -11.94 -59.77 -0.29
N MET A 310 -13.23 -59.44 -0.45
CA MET A 310 -13.88 -59.38 -1.75
C MET A 310 -13.43 -58.12 -2.52
N PRO A 311 -13.06 -58.23 -3.80
CA PRO A 311 -12.71 -57.06 -4.60
C PRO A 311 -13.91 -56.12 -4.77
N ASP A 312 -13.69 -54.83 -4.49
CA ASP A 312 -14.72 -53.77 -4.59
C ASP A 312 -15.40 -53.71 -5.97
N GLU A 313 -14.66 -54.00 -7.05
CA GLU A 313 -15.21 -54.04 -8.41
C GLU A 313 -16.29 -55.12 -8.60
N PHE A 314 -16.16 -56.26 -7.91
CA PHE A 314 -17.15 -57.33 -7.98
C PHE A 314 -18.41 -56.98 -7.18
N VAL A 315 -18.23 -56.35 -6.00
CA VAL A 315 -19.34 -55.88 -5.17
C VAL A 315 -20.16 -54.83 -5.91
N GLU A 316 -19.49 -53.84 -6.52
CA GLU A 316 -20.17 -52.78 -7.26
C GLU A 316 -20.95 -53.34 -8.48
N GLN A 317 -20.40 -54.35 -9.17
CA GLN A 317 -21.10 -55.03 -10.27
C GLN A 317 -22.33 -55.80 -9.79
N ALA A 318 -22.23 -56.51 -8.66
CA ALA A 318 -23.34 -57.24 -8.07
C ALA A 318 -24.45 -56.29 -7.58
N GLU A 319 -24.10 -55.18 -6.92
CA GLU A 319 -25.05 -54.15 -6.50
C GLU A 319 -25.77 -53.52 -7.69
N ARG A 320 -25.02 -53.17 -8.75
CA ARG A 320 -25.61 -52.65 -10.00
C ARG A 320 -26.56 -53.66 -10.64
N ALA A 321 -26.26 -54.96 -10.58
CA ALA A 321 -27.13 -56.01 -11.09
C ALA A 321 -28.41 -56.16 -10.24
N CYS A 322 -28.30 -56.21 -8.92
CA CYS A 322 -29.44 -56.27 -8.01
C CYS A 322 -30.33 -55.02 -8.11
N GLU A 323 -29.74 -53.83 -8.20
CA GLU A 323 -30.46 -52.57 -8.40
C GLU A 323 -31.18 -52.55 -9.76
N LYS A 324 -30.54 -53.09 -10.81
CA LYS A 324 -31.15 -53.22 -12.14
C LYS A 324 -32.35 -54.17 -12.13
N GLU A 325 -32.26 -55.30 -11.43
CA GLU A 325 -33.39 -56.24 -11.25
C GLU A 325 -34.53 -55.62 -10.44
N ARG A 326 -34.23 -54.93 -9.34
CA ARG A 326 -35.24 -54.21 -8.53
C ARG A 326 -36.00 -53.19 -9.37
N ARG A 327 -35.28 -52.38 -10.16
CA ARG A 327 -35.87 -51.41 -11.10
C ARG A 327 -36.64 -52.09 -12.23
N ARG A 328 -36.28 -53.31 -12.63
CA ARG A 328 -37.02 -54.07 -13.65
C ARG A 328 -38.36 -54.53 -13.07
N LEU A 329 -38.35 -55.14 -11.89
CA LEU A 329 -39.56 -55.58 -11.19
C LEU A 329 -40.52 -54.43 -10.92
N GLN A 330 -40.03 -53.28 -10.43
CA GLN A 330 -40.88 -52.09 -10.23
C GLN A 330 -41.50 -51.56 -11.53
N ARG A 331 -40.78 -51.64 -12.65
CA ARG A 331 -41.31 -51.24 -13.96
C ARG A 331 -42.35 -52.23 -14.48
N GLU A 332 -42.10 -53.53 -14.31
CA GLU A 332 -43.05 -54.59 -14.66
C GLU A 332 -44.33 -54.49 -13.84
N GLU A 333 -44.23 -54.29 -12.53
CA GLU A 333 -45.37 -54.09 -11.63
C GLU A 333 -46.19 -52.86 -12.03
N LYS A 334 -45.54 -51.71 -12.25
CA LYS A 334 -46.24 -50.49 -12.70
C LYS A 334 -46.89 -50.63 -14.09
N LEU A 335 -46.28 -51.39 -15.00
CA LEU A 335 -46.86 -51.68 -16.31
C LEU A 335 -48.09 -52.59 -16.18
N GLU A 336 -48.03 -53.57 -15.28
CA GLU A 336 -49.13 -54.49 -15.01
C GLU A 336 -50.31 -53.78 -14.34
N GLU A 337 -50.05 -52.89 -13.37
CA GLU A 337 -51.06 -52.03 -12.75
C GLU A 337 -51.79 -51.18 -13.81
N GLN A 338 -51.04 -50.55 -14.72
CA GLN A 338 -51.64 -49.80 -15.83
C GLN A 338 -52.42 -50.70 -16.78
N ARG A 339 -51.97 -51.94 -17.02
CA ARG A 339 -52.68 -52.90 -17.88
C ARG A 339 -54.01 -53.28 -17.24
N ILE A 340 -54.01 -53.61 -15.95
CA ILE A 340 -55.22 -53.91 -15.16
C ILE A 340 -56.17 -52.71 -15.17
N GLU A 341 -55.67 -51.49 -14.96
CA GLU A 341 -56.52 -50.29 -14.99
C GLU A 341 -57.13 -50.04 -16.38
N ARG A 342 -56.37 -50.24 -17.46
CA ARG A 342 -56.90 -50.15 -18.83
C ARG A 342 -57.94 -51.24 -19.10
N GLU A 343 -57.70 -52.47 -18.64
CA GLU A 343 -58.63 -53.58 -18.78
C GLU A 343 -59.92 -53.37 -17.99
N THR A 344 -59.85 -52.86 -16.75
CA THR A 344 -61.04 -52.53 -15.95
C THR A 344 -61.83 -51.39 -16.58
N ARG A 345 -61.17 -50.32 -17.04
CA ARG A 345 -61.82 -49.23 -17.81
C ARG A 345 -62.48 -49.76 -19.07
N ARG A 346 -61.80 -50.64 -19.84
CA ARG A 346 -62.37 -51.27 -21.05
C ARG A 346 -63.58 -52.13 -20.70
N LYS A 347 -63.54 -52.93 -19.63
CA LYS A 347 -64.67 -53.75 -19.17
C LYS A 347 -65.86 -52.88 -18.76
N LEU A 348 -65.63 -51.83 -17.96
CA LEU A 348 -66.69 -50.91 -17.53
C LEU A 348 -67.32 -50.18 -18.72
N ALA A 349 -66.52 -49.77 -19.71
CA ALA A 349 -67.00 -49.15 -20.94
C ALA A 349 -67.85 -50.13 -21.78
N LEU A 350 -67.43 -51.40 -21.89
CA LEU A 350 -68.20 -52.45 -22.56
C LEU A 350 -69.52 -52.76 -21.85
N GLU A 351 -69.52 -52.82 -20.51
CA GLU A 351 -70.75 -52.98 -19.73
C GLU A 351 -71.70 -51.80 -19.90
N ARG A 352 -71.17 -50.57 -19.87
CA ARG A 352 -71.94 -49.35 -20.13
C ARG A 352 -72.53 -49.32 -21.54
N ALA A 353 -71.80 -49.83 -22.54
CA ALA A 353 -72.28 -49.93 -23.91
C ALA A 353 -73.36 -51.02 -24.09
N LYS A 354 -73.28 -52.11 -23.31
CA LYS A 354 -74.29 -53.19 -23.30
C LYS A 354 -75.53 -52.83 -22.46
N ALA A 355 -75.43 -51.87 -21.55
CA ALA A 355 -76.56 -51.44 -20.75
C ALA A 355 -77.66 -50.84 -21.64
N PRO A 356 -78.92 -51.26 -21.47
CA PRO A 356 -80.02 -50.76 -22.30
C PRO A 356 -80.17 -49.25 -22.10
N ILE A 357 -80.21 -48.50 -23.22
CA ILE A 357 -80.38 -47.04 -23.20
C ILE A 357 -81.75 -46.71 -22.63
N ARG A 358 -81.79 -46.17 -21.42
CA ARG A 358 -83.01 -45.60 -20.83
C ARG A 358 -83.42 -44.36 -21.61
N LYS A 359 -84.43 -44.49 -22.46
CA LYS A 359 -85.08 -43.35 -23.11
C LYS A 359 -85.89 -42.59 -22.05
N GLN A 360 -85.51 -41.35 -21.77
CA GLN A 360 -86.33 -40.48 -20.92
C GLN A 360 -87.65 -40.22 -21.65
N GLN A 361 -88.78 -40.53 -21.00
CA GLN A 361 -90.10 -40.20 -21.54
C GLN A 361 -90.49 -38.80 -21.06
N GLY A 362 -90.70 -37.89 -22.02
CA GLY A 362 -91.09 -36.50 -21.77
C GLY A 362 -90.09 -35.48 -22.32
N LYS A 363 -90.56 -34.24 -22.56
CA LYS A 363 -89.69 -33.12 -22.94
C LYS A 363 -88.77 -32.75 -21.77
N PRO A 364 -87.45 -32.62 -21.97
CA PRO A 364 -86.54 -32.15 -20.94
C PRO A 364 -86.99 -30.80 -20.39
N THR A 365 -87.08 -30.68 -19.07
CA THR A 365 -87.40 -29.40 -18.43
C THR A 365 -86.26 -28.43 -18.70
N MET A 366 -86.52 -27.39 -19.50
CA MET A 366 -85.53 -26.36 -19.81
C MET A 366 -85.16 -25.62 -18.51
N PHE A 367 -83.88 -25.65 -18.15
CA PHE A 367 -83.36 -24.80 -17.09
C PHE A 367 -83.56 -23.33 -17.48
N ARG A 368 -84.26 -22.59 -16.64
CA ARG A 368 -84.33 -21.12 -16.74
C ARG A 368 -83.00 -20.56 -16.25
N SER A 369 -82.46 -19.54 -16.92
CA SER A 369 -81.19 -18.93 -16.54
C SER A 369 -81.23 -18.43 -15.09
N HIS A 370 -80.28 -18.89 -14.27
CA HIS A 370 -80.03 -18.29 -12.97
C HIS A 370 -79.36 -16.92 -13.14
N PRO A 371 -79.66 -15.93 -12.27
CA PRO A 371 -79.04 -14.62 -12.34
C PRO A 371 -77.51 -14.72 -12.18
N PHE A 372 -76.78 -13.95 -13.01
CA PHE A 372 -75.31 -13.90 -13.03
C PHE A 372 -74.77 -13.45 -11.66
N LYS A 373 -74.09 -14.35 -10.95
CA LYS A 373 -73.23 -13.99 -9.82
C LYS A 373 -71.84 -13.67 -10.39
N LYS A 374 -71.30 -12.48 -10.09
CA LYS A 374 -69.88 -12.17 -10.34
C LYS A 374 -69.03 -13.17 -9.56
N LYS A 375 -68.11 -13.85 -10.25
CA LYS A 375 -67.17 -14.78 -9.63
C LYS A 375 -66.19 -13.97 -8.76
N GLU A 376 -66.15 -14.24 -7.47
CA GLU A 376 -64.91 -14.03 -6.71
C GLU A 376 -63.92 -15.08 -7.19
N ALA A 377 -62.75 -14.62 -7.65
CA ALA A 377 -61.65 -15.49 -8.01
C ALA A 377 -61.10 -16.10 -6.71
N ILE A 378 -61.49 -17.34 -6.41
CA ILE A 378 -60.67 -18.19 -5.56
C ILE A 378 -59.44 -18.50 -6.41
N LEU A 379 -58.35 -17.77 -6.16
CA LEU A 379 -57.05 -18.14 -6.66
C LEU A 379 -56.71 -19.49 -6.03
N GLU A 380 -56.51 -20.51 -6.86
CA GLU A 380 -55.87 -21.76 -6.42
C GLU A 380 -54.53 -21.38 -5.80
N GLU A 381 -54.47 -21.46 -4.47
CA GLU A 381 -53.28 -21.16 -3.67
C GLU A 381 -52.24 -22.29 -3.80
N SER A 382 -52.71 -23.50 -4.12
CA SER A 382 -51.88 -24.70 -4.18
C SER A 382 -50.88 -24.76 -5.35
N GLN A 383 -51.05 -23.97 -6.42
CA GLN A 383 -50.09 -23.95 -7.54
C GLN A 383 -49.09 -22.79 -7.44
N ARG A 384 -49.42 -21.74 -6.67
CA ARG A 384 -48.53 -20.58 -6.48
C ARG A 384 -47.37 -20.92 -5.54
N ASP A 385 -47.61 -21.76 -4.53
CA ASP A 385 -46.59 -22.15 -3.57
C ASP A 385 -45.47 -22.99 -4.22
N SER A 386 -45.81 -23.90 -5.14
CA SER A 386 -44.81 -24.72 -5.84
C SER A 386 -43.95 -23.92 -6.82
N GLU A 387 -44.56 -22.98 -7.55
CA GLU A 387 -43.81 -22.14 -8.49
C GLU A 387 -42.94 -21.10 -7.76
N GLN A 388 -43.35 -20.65 -6.57
CA GLN A 388 -42.55 -19.76 -5.73
C GLN A 388 -41.36 -20.50 -5.10
N GLU A 389 -41.52 -21.73 -4.62
CA GLU A 389 -40.41 -22.54 -4.11
C GLU A 389 -39.35 -22.84 -5.20
N GLU A 390 -39.77 -23.12 -6.43
CA GLU A 390 -38.84 -23.35 -7.54
C GLU A 390 -38.08 -22.07 -7.95
N LEU A 391 -38.74 -20.90 -7.90
CA LEU A 391 -38.10 -19.62 -8.21
C LEU A 391 -37.10 -19.18 -7.13
N GLU A 392 -37.41 -19.40 -5.86
CA GLU A 392 -36.49 -19.16 -4.74
C GLU A 392 -35.28 -20.09 -4.80
N ALA A 393 -35.48 -21.37 -5.14
CA ALA A 393 -34.38 -22.32 -5.35
C ALA A 393 -33.49 -21.95 -6.56
N PHE A 394 -34.06 -21.35 -7.60
CA PHE A 394 -33.31 -20.86 -8.76
C PHE A 394 -32.48 -19.59 -8.43
N LEU A 395 -33.07 -18.62 -7.72
CA LEU A 395 -32.37 -17.39 -7.31
C LEU A 395 -31.30 -17.63 -6.22
N ALA A 396 -31.45 -18.68 -5.42
CA ALA A 396 -30.46 -19.09 -4.43
C ALA A 396 -29.24 -19.79 -5.04
N ARG A 397 -29.30 -20.21 -6.31
CA ARG A 397 -28.10 -20.62 -7.06
C ARG A 397 -27.36 -19.37 -7.50
N ARG A 398 -26.46 -18.91 -6.62
CA ARG A 398 -25.38 -18.01 -7.00
C ARG A 398 -24.48 -18.79 -7.95
N ASP A 399 -24.49 -18.41 -9.23
CA ASP A 399 -23.53 -18.92 -10.20
C ASP A 399 -22.09 -18.66 -9.70
N PRO A 400 -21.13 -19.56 -10.01
CA PRO A 400 -19.75 -19.50 -9.52
C PRO A 400 -18.95 -18.27 -9.95
#